data_AF-A0A242M9H0-F1
#
_entry.id   AF-A0A242M9H0-F1
#
_cell.length_a   1.000
_cell.length_b   1.000
_cell.length_c   1.000
_cell.angle_alpha   90.00
_cell.angle_beta   90.00
_cell.angle_gamma   90.00
#
_symmetry.space_group_name_H-M   'P 1'
#
loop_
_entity.id
_entity.type
_entity.pdbx_description
1 polymer ?
#
loop_
_entity_poly.entity_id
_entity_poly.type
_entity_poly.pdbx_seq_one_letter_code
_entity_poly.pdbx_strand_id
1 'polypeptide(L)'
;MTSPNKYPYAYLTKAGHYPVRLDLDFDEWNPGGESVPLRMAKPFAGALQTGFHFPVLDGTEAVIMARDGDPNKLFISQFHHNSIQSDLIHNQDRWMSRNVIRTQSNNKIRMEDWENEQHIKISTEHSGKSQLSLGHMVDSKRQKRGEGYELRTSGYGAIRAGKGMFISAPEHGLWRSPHNAQGRLGYLRPAR
;
A
#
# COMPACT_ATOMS: atom_id res chain seq x y z
N MET A 1 -4.70 7.63 -19.07
CA MET A 1 -5.96 7.85 -18.33
C MET A 1 -6.34 9.32 -18.42
N THR A 2 -7.63 9.64 -18.57
CA THR A 2 -8.10 11.02 -18.73
C THR A 2 -9.25 11.37 -17.80
N SER A 3 -9.45 12.66 -17.54
CA SER A 3 -10.56 13.20 -16.76
C SER A 3 -10.88 14.63 -17.21
N PRO A 4 -12.12 15.12 -17.02
CA PRO A 4 -12.54 16.44 -17.52
C PRO A 4 -11.69 17.61 -17.05
N ASN A 5 -11.29 17.64 -15.78
CA ASN A 5 -10.51 18.74 -15.20
C ASN A 5 -9.33 18.25 -14.35
N LYS A 6 -8.62 17.21 -14.79
CA LYS A 6 -7.46 16.64 -14.06
C LYS A 6 -7.77 16.40 -12.59
N TYR A 7 -8.80 15.61 -12.34
CA TYR A 7 -9.30 15.43 -10.98
C TYR A 7 -8.21 14.89 -10.05
N PRO A 8 -8.18 15.33 -8.78
CA PRO A 8 -7.21 14.85 -7.80
C PRO A 8 -7.42 13.37 -7.42
N TYR A 9 -8.54 12.78 -7.85
CA TYR A 9 -8.90 11.38 -7.63
C TYR A 9 -9.28 10.74 -8.96
N ALA A 10 -9.36 9.41 -8.95
CA ALA A 10 -9.72 8.62 -10.12
C ALA A 10 -11.08 9.02 -10.70
N TYR A 11 -11.13 9.23 -12.02
CA TYR A 11 -12.35 9.46 -12.78
C TYR A 11 -12.81 8.14 -13.41
N LEU A 12 -13.81 7.50 -12.80
CA LEU A 12 -14.34 6.21 -13.25
C LEU A 12 -15.86 6.15 -13.13
N THR A 13 -16.48 5.25 -13.89
CA THR A 13 -17.92 4.99 -13.83
C THR A 13 -18.31 4.20 -12.58
N LYS A 14 -19.62 4.09 -12.30
CA LYS A 14 -20.18 3.22 -11.25
C LYS A 14 -19.74 1.74 -11.37
N ALA A 15 -19.39 1.29 -12.58
CA ALA A 15 -18.90 -0.06 -12.84
C ALA A 15 -17.38 -0.22 -12.69
N GLY A 16 -16.63 0.85 -12.41
CA GLY A 16 -15.18 0.81 -12.33
C GLY A 16 -14.47 0.85 -13.68
N HIS A 17 -15.10 1.42 -14.70
CA HIS A 17 -14.50 1.64 -16.02
C HIS A 17 -13.89 3.05 -16.13
N TYR A 18 -12.84 3.18 -16.93
CA TYR A 18 -12.05 4.41 -17.06
C TYR A 18 -12.03 4.90 -18.50
N PRO A 19 -12.19 6.21 -18.74
CA PRO A 19 -11.86 6.77 -20.04
C PRO A 19 -10.34 6.86 -20.20
N VAL A 20 -9.90 6.62 -21.43
CA VAL A 20 -8.51 6.73 -21.87
C VAL A 20 -8.44 7.55 -23.15
N ARG A 21 -7.33 8.23 -23.36
CA ARG A 21 -6.96 8.73 -24.70
C ARG A 21 -6.04 7.70 -25.33
N LEU A 22 -6.32 7.31 -26.57
CA LEU A 22 -5.42 6.47 -27.36
C LEU A 22 -4.42 7.38 -28.07
N ASP A 23 -3.13 7.04 -28.08
CA ASP A 23 -2.12 7.91 -28.70
C ASP A 23 -2.19 7.94 -30.23
N LEU A 24 -2.90 7.00 -30.84
CA LEU A 24 -3.21 6.98 -32.26
C LEU A 24 -4.44 7.82 -32.63
N ASP A 25 -5.16 8.34 -31.63
CA ASP A 25 -6.30 9.24 -31.83
C ASP A 25 -5.80 10.68 -31.83
N PHE A 26 -5.83 11.29 -33.00
CA PHE A 26 -5.36 12.66 -33.23
C PHE A 26 -6.50 13.69 -33.22
N ASP A 27 -7.75 13.24 -33.06
CA ASP A 27 -8.89 14.14 -32.99
C ASP A 27 -8.92 14.92 -31.67
N GLU A 28 -9.54 16.09 -31.71
CA GLU A 28 -9.69 16.93 -30.54
C GLU A 28 -11.00 16.60 -29.82
N TRP A 29 -10.89 16.22 -28.55
CA TRP A 29 -12.02 15.81 -27.71
C TRP A 29 -12.09 16.66 -26.45
N ASN A 30 -13.30 16.79 -25.90
CA ASN A 30 -13.43 17.27 -24.53
C ASN A 30 -12.73 16.28 -23.58
N PRO A 31 -11.90 16.76 -22.64
CA PRO A 31 -11.16 15.87 -21.74
C PRO A 31 -12.07 14.88 -20.99
N GLY A 32 -11.65 13.62 -20.89
CA GLY A 32 -12.45 12.53 -20.34
C GLY A 32 -13.53 11.96 -21.28
N GLY A 33 -13.62 12.48 -22.51
CA GLY A 33 -14.50 12.00 -23.58
C GLY A 33 -13.79 11.29 -24.73
N GLU A 34 -12.48 11.05 -24.62
CA GLU A 34 -11.62 10.51 -25.70
C GLU A 34 -11.85 9.03 -25.99
N SER A 35 -12.63 8.34 -25.15
CA SER A 35 -13.08 6.97 -25.42
C SER A 35 -14.34 6.64 -24.63
N VAL A 36 -14.99 5.55 -25.04
CA VAL A 36 -15.92 4.86 -24.15
C VAL A 36 -15.17 4.34 -22.91
N PRO A 37 -15.77 4.38 -21.71
CA PRO A 37 -15.10 3.87 -20.52
C PRO A 37 -14.72 2.39 -20.64
N LEU A 38 -13.42 2.11 -20.53
CA LEU A 38 -12.85 0.79 -20.67
C LEU A 38 -12.74 0.05 -19.34
N ARG A 39 -12.88 -1.28 -19.38
CA ARG A 39 -12.65 -2.13 -18.21
C ARG A 39 -11.16 -2.22 -17.90
N MET A 40 -10.83 -2.26 -16.60
CA MET A 40 -9.47 -2.51 -16.11
C MET A 40 -9.31 -3.97 -15.68
N ALA A 41 -8.31 -4.65 -16.25
CA ALA A 41 -7.84 -5.94 -15.78
C ALA A 41 -7.20 -5.78 -14.39
N LYS A 42 -7.45 -6.73 -13.50
CA LYS A 42 -7.02 -6.69 -12.10
C LYS A 42 -6.30 -7.98 -11.74
N PRO A 43 -5.33 -7.95 -10.81
CA PRO A 43 -4.74 -9.17 -10.27
C PRO A 43 -5.79 -10.14 -9.71
N PHE A 44 -6.89 -9.61 -9.16
CA PHE A 44 -8.04 -10.39 -8.71
C PHE A 44 -9.33 -9.57 -8.81
N ALA A 45 -10.39 -10.18 -9.34
CA ALA A 45 -11.76 -9.69 -9.29
C ALA A 45 -12.71 -10.89 -9.33
N GLY A 46 -13.52 -11.09 -8.30
CA GLY A 46 -14.30 -12.30 -8.09
C GLY A 46 -15.76 -12.06 -7.70
N ALA A 47 -16.46 -13.15 -7.43
CA ALA A 47 -17.84 -13.12 -6.91
C ALA A 47 -17.92 -12.32 -5.59
N LEU A 48 -19.14 -11.89 -5.23
CA LEU A 48 -19.43 -11.19 -3.98
C LEU A 48 -18.63 -9.89 -3.77
N GLN A 49 -18.34 -9.13 -4.86
CA GLN A 49 -17.54 -7.89 -4.81
C GLN A 49 -16.15 -8.05 -4.17
N THR A 50 -15.53 -9.23 -4.32
CA THR A 50 -14.15 -9.45 -3.88
C THR A 50 -13.16 -9.04 -4.97
N GLY A 51 -11.99 -8.48 -4.62
CA GLY A 51 -11.03 -8.07 -5.64
C GLY A 51 -9.88 -7.19 -5.17
N PHE A 52 -9.08 -6.77 -6.14
CA PHE A 52 -7.93 -5.88 -6.01
C PHE A 52 -8.13 -4.67 -6.92
N HIS A 53 -8.20 -3.47 -6.33
CA HIS A 53 -8.44 -2.24 -7.09
C HIS A 53 -7.69 -1.07 -6.44
N PHE A 54 -6.68 -0.55 -7.14
CA PHE A 54 -6.10 0.75 -6.84
C PHE A 54 -6.62 1.79 -7.85
N PRO A 55 -7.27 2.87 -7.39
CA PRO A 55 -7.84 3.85 -8.30
C PRO A 55 -6.76 4.51 -9.14
N VAL A 56 -6.96 4.53 -10.46
CA VAL A 56 -5.99 5.11 -11.40
C VAL A 56 -6.28 6.60 -11.60
N LEU A 57 -5.22 7.41 -11.56
CA LEU A 57 -5.31 8.86 -11.64
C LEU A 57 -5.21 9.36 -13.09
N ASP A 58 -5.65 10.60 -13.28
CA ASP A 58 -5.45 11.33 -14.52
C ASP A 58 -3.96 11.34 -14.91
N GLY A 59 -3.68 11.20 -16.20
CA GLY A 59 -2.31 11.19 -16.73
C GLY A 59 -1.54 9.89 -16.52
N THR A 60 -2.06 8.90 -15.78
CA THR A 60 -1.40 7.59 -15.70
C THR A 60 -1.39 6.90 -17.07
N GLU A 61 -0.22 6.43 -17.48
CA GLU A 61 0.01 5.69 -18.72
C GLU A 61 -0.50 4.26 -18.59
N ALA A 62 -1.40 3.88 -19.51
CA ALA A 62 -2.08 2.60 -19.50
C ALA A 62 -1.75 1.82 -20.78
N VAL A 63 -1.53 0.52 -20.64
CA VAL A 63 -1.46 -0.40 -21.77
C VAL A 63 -2.87 -0.84 -22.12
N ILE A 64 -3.22 -0.71 -23.40
CA ILE A 64 -4.52 -1.11 -23.92
C ILE A 64 -4.34 -2.39 -24.75
N MET A 65 -5.17 -3.39 -24.47
CA MET A 65 -5.25 -4.62 -25.26
C MET A 65 -6.64 -4.82 -25.84
N ALA A 66 -6.68 -5.47 -27.01
CA ALA A 66 -7.89 -5.86 -27.70
C ALA A 66 -8.18 -7.34 -27.40
N ARG A 67 -9.31 -7.62 -26.75
CA ARG A 67 -9.75 -9.02 -26.55
C ARG A 67 -10.01 -9.68 -27.90
N ASP A 68 -9.46 -10.87 -28.11
CA ASP A 68 -9.53 -11.64 -29.36
C ASP A 68 -8.94 -10.90 -30.58
N GLY A 69 -8.10 -9.88 -30.37
CA GLY A 69 -7.58 -9.03 -31.44
C GLY A 69 -8.63 -8.08 -32.05
N ASP A 70 -9.80 -7.96 -31.44
CA ASP A 70 -10.89 -7.11 -31.92
C ASP A 70 -10.73 -5.67 -31.39
N PRO A 71 -10.45 -4.68 -32.25
CA PRO A 71 -10.24 -3.29 -31.83
C PRO A 71 -11.49 -2.65 -31.22
N ASN A 72 -12.66 -3.27 -31.31
CA ASN A 72 -13.89 -2.81 -30.65
C ASN A 72 -14.03 -3.34 -29.21
N LYS A 73 -13.13 -4.23 -28.76
CA LYS A 73 -13.17 -4.89 -27.44
C LYS A 73 -11.94 -4.53 -26.62
N LEU A 74 -11.63 -3.23 -26.56
CA LEU A 74 -10.50 -2.71 -25.81
C LEU A 74 -10.72 -2.83 -24.30
N PHE A 75 -9.63 -3.06 -23.58
CA PHE A 75 -9.57 -2.99 -22.12
C PHE A 75 -8.17 -2.54 -21.67
N ILE A 76 -8.10 -1.95 -20.49
CA ILE A 76 -6.84 -1.59 -19.84
C ILE A 76 -6.24 -2.86 -19.23
N SER A 77 -5.04 -3.21 -19.65
CA SER A 77 -4.40 -4.46 -19.27
C SER A 77 -3.31 -4.28 -18.21
N GLN A 78 -2.51 -3.23 -18.33
CA GLN A 78 -1.40 -2.91 -17.43
C GLN A 78 -1.18 -1.39 -17.35
N PHE A 79 -0.23 -0.98 -16.51
CA PHE A 79 0.23 0.40 -16.35
C PHE A 79 1.74 0.45 -16.44
N HIS A 80 2.26 1.50 -17.05
CA HIS A 80 3.71 1.73 -17.16
C HIS A 80 4.12 2.92 -16.29
N HIS A 81 5.31 2.82 -15.70
CA HIS A 81 6.03 4.00 -15.22
C HIS A 81 6.69 4.70 -16.41
N ASN A 82 7.00 5.98 -16.27
CA ASN A 82 7.69 6.76 -17.30
C ASN A 82 8.64 7.80 -16.67
N SER A 83 9.21 8.68 -17.50
CA SER A 83 10.18 9.68 -17.06
C SER A 83 9.63 10.74 -16.09
N ILE A 84 8.30 10.91 -16.05
CA ILE A 84 7.61 11.83 -15.13
C ILE A 84 7.10 11.06 -13.91
N GLN A 85 6.48 9.90 -14.14
CA GLN A 85 5.94 8.99 -13.13
C GLN A 85 6.86 7.78 -13.00
N SER A 86 8.02 7.96 -12.37
CA SER A 86 9.03 6.92 -12.23
C SER A 86 8.60 5.76 -11.32
N ASP A 87 9.26 4.62 -11.47
CA ASP A 87 9.02 3.44 -10.64
C ASP A 87 9.35 3.71 -9.16
N LEU A 88 8.64 3.01 -8.28
CA LEU A 88 8.90 3.01 -6.84
C LEU A 88 10.20 2.28 -6.48
N ILE A 89 10.63 1.33 -7.31
CA ILE A 89 11.82 0.50 -7.10
C ILE A 89 12.85 0.79 -8.20
N HIS A 90 14.06 1.18 -7.79
CA HIS A 90 15.15 1.51 -8.70
C HIS A 90 16.52 1.19 -8.10
N ASN A 91 17.57 1.28 -8.91
CA ASN A 91 18.94 0.94 -8.50
C ASN A 91 19.64 2.01 -7.65
N GLN A 92 19.09 3.23 -7.55
CA GLN A 92 19.62 4.26 -6.67
C GLN A 92 19.23 4.00 -5.20
N ASP A 93 20.00 4.57 -4.27
CA ASP A 93 19.65 4.63 -2.85
C ASP A 93 19.41 3.28 -2.13
N ARG A 94 19.93 2.18 -2.68
CA ARG A 94 19.68 0.82 -2.17
C ARG A 94 18.20 0.38 -2.27
N TRP A 95 17.43 0.85 -3.25
CA TRP A 95 16.00 0.52 -3.34
C TRP A 95 15.68 -0.81 -4.04
N MET A 96 16.64 -1.42 -4.75
CA MET A 96 16.44 -2.64 -5.54
C MET A 96 16.08 -3.91 -4.73
N SER A 97 16.24 -3.88 -3.41
CA SER A 97 15.88 -4.95 -2.47
C SER A 97 14.52 -4.74 -1.80
N ARG A 98 13.75 -3.74 -2.24
CA ARG A 98 12.48 -3.39 -1.61
C ARG A 98 11.29 -3.90 -2.39
N ASN A 99 10.23 -4.15 -1.64
CA ASN A 99 8.89 -4.42 -2.14
C ASN A 99 7.95 -3.37 -1.55
N VAL A 100 7.20 -2.64 -2.38
CA VAL A 100 6.41 -1.49 -1.93
C VAL A 100 5.02 -1.47 -2.57
N ILE A 101 3.99 -1.37 -1.73
CA ILE A 101 2.68 -0.83 -2.11
C ILE A 101 2.60 0.59 -1.56
N ARG A 102 2.44 1.58 -2.45
CA ARG A 102 2.33 3.00 -2.08
C ARG A 102 1.11 3.64 -2.74
N THR A 103 0.33 4.37 -1.96
CA THR A 103 -0.84 5.12 -2.45
C THR A 103 -0.54 6.62 -2.57
N GLN A 104 -1.42 7.36 -3.24
CA GLN A 104 -1.32 8.81 -3.49
C GLN A 104 -1.01 9.62 -2.23
N SER A 105 -1.71 9.37 -1.12
CA SER A 105 -1.49 10.06 0.16
C SER A 105 -0.32 9.49 0.98
N ASN A 106 0.59 8.77 0.34
CA ASN A 106 1.78 8.17 0.96
C ASN A 106 1.50 7.07 1.99
N ASN A 107 0.31 6.44 1.96
CA ASN A 107 0.11 5.20 2.73
C ASN A 107 0.96 4.09 2.11
N LYS A 108 1.69 3.35 2.94
CA LYS A 108 2.71 2.40 2.52
C LYS A 108 2.59 1.07 3.23
N ILE A 109 2.77 0.00 2.47
CA ILE A 109 3.25 -1.30 2.95
C ILE A 109 4.59 -1.50 2.25
N ARG A 110 5.68 -1.59 3.03
CA ARG A 110 7.03 -1.74 2.51
C ARG A 110 7.72 -2.91 3.19
N MET A 111 8.41 -3.72 2.41
CA MET A 111 9.29 -4.78 2.86
C MET A 111 10.69 -4.50 2.31
N GLU A 112 11.71 -4.79 3.11
CA GLU A 112 13.11 -4.67 2.77
C GLU A 112 13.74 -6.05 2.93
N ASP A 113 14.39 -6.54 1.87
CA ASP A 113 15.01 -7.88 1.83
C ASP A 113 16.53 -7.81 1.87
N TRP A 114 17.11 -6.62 2.04
CA TRP A 114 18.56 -6.50 2.14
C TRP A 114 19.11 -7.33 3.31
N GLU A 115 20.18 -8.08 3.04
CA GLU A 115 20.75 -9.02 3.99
C GLU A 115 21.14 -8.35 5.31
N ASN A 116 20.70 -8.94 6.43
CA ASN A 116 20.89 -8.45 7.80
C ASN A 116 20.21 -7.10 8.11
N GLU A 117 19.40 -6.57 7.20
CA GLU A 117 18.65 -5.31 7.37
C GLU A 117 17.14 -5.48 7.07
N GLN A 118 16.65 -6.73 7.11
CA GLN A 118 15.28 -7.03 6.74
C GLN A 118 14.27 -6.40 7.69
N HIS A 119 13.24 -5.78 7.11
CA HIS A 119 12.19 -5.16 7.88
C HIS A 119 10.89 -5.00 7.09
N ILE A 120 9.77 -4.94 7.81
CA ILE A 120 8.47 -4.59 7.27
C ILE A 120 8.01 -3.30 7.91
N LYS A 121 7.40 -2.43 7.11
CA LYS A 121 6.81 -1.19 7.56
C LYS A 121 5.44 -0.98 6.96
N ILE A 122 4.47 -0.66 7.80
CA ILE A 122 3.14 -0.18 7.42
C ILE A 122 2.98 1.22 7.97
N SER A 123 2.62 2.21 7.15
CA SER A 123 2.50 3.60 7.60
C SER A 123 1.50 4.45 6.85
N THR A 124 0.98 5.47 7.53
CA THR A 124 0.17 6.58 6.99
C THR A 124 0.70 7.93 7.48
N GLU A 125 0.41 9.00 6.74
CA GLU A 125 0.80 10.38 7.09
C GLU A 125 -0.33 11.18 7.77
N HIS A 126 -1.52 10.60 7.89
CA HIS A 126 -2.67 11.30 8.47
C HIS A 126 -2.45 11.63 9.97
N SER A 127 -2.70 12.88 10.34
CA SER A 127 -2.46 13.43 11.70
C SER A 127 -0.99 13.30 12.13
N GLY A 128 -0.07 13.44 11.18
CA GLY A 128 1.34 13.11 11.35
C GLY A 128 1.60 11.62 11.13
N LYS A 129 2.86 11.21 11.25
CA LYS A 129 3.24 9.85 10.87
C LYS A 129 2.79 8.81 11.91
N SER A 130 1.99 7.85 11.47
CA SER A 130 1.63 6.65 12.23
C SER A 130 2.17 5.42 11.52
N GLN A 131 2.85 4.53 12.25
CA GLN A 131 3.52 3.38 11.65
C GLN A 131 3.62 2.18 12.60
N LEU A 132 3.60 0.99 11.99
CA LEU A 132 4.09 -0.26 12.55
C LEU A 132 5.39 -0.62 11.82
N SER A 133 6.47 -0.86 12.56
CA SER A 133 7.76 -1.31 12.03
C SER A 133 8.14 -2.63 12.67
N LEU A 134 8.61 -3.60 11.88
CA LEU A 134 9.04 -4.93 12.31
C LEU A 134 10.44 -5.21 11.76
N GLY A 135 11.30 -5.89 12.52
CA GLY A 135 12.66 -6.26 12.10
C GLY A 135 13.68 -5.14 12.34
N HIS A 136 14.61 -4.98 11.39
CA HIS A 136 15.69 -4.00 11.46
C HIS A 136 15.17 -2.56 11.28
N MET A 137 15.13 -1.81 12.38
CA MET A 137 14.65 -0.44 12.38
C MET A 137 15.81 0.54 12.23
N VAL A 138 15.65 1.50 11.32
CA VAL A 138 16.57 2.61 11.10
C VAL A 138 15.94 3.96 11.37
N ASP A 139 16.78 4.96 11.65
CA ASP A 139 16.39 6.36 11.75
C ASP A 139 16.33 7.04 10.37
N SER A 140 16.10 8.35 10.33
CA SER A 140 16.08 9.16 9.09
C SER A 140 17.43 9.21 8.36
N LYS A 141 18.54 8.95 9.06
CA LYS A 141 19.90 8.90 8.51
C LYS A 141 20.33 7.46 8.16
N ARG A 142 19.39 6.51 8.14
CA ARG A 142 19.61 5.07 7.90
C ARG A 142 20.51 4.41 8.95
N GLN A 143 20.68 5.02 10.12
CA GLN A 143 21.41 4.41 11.22
C GLN A 143 20.49 3.44 11.96
N LYS A 144 21.00 2.25 12.28
CA LYS A 144 20.27 1.26 13.07
C LYS A 144 19.89 1.87 14.42
N ARG A 145 18.61 1.80 14.75
CA ARG A 145 18.05 2.31 16.02
C ARG A 145 17.42 1.24 16.89
N GLY A 146 17.22 0.03 16.37
CA GLY A 146 16.62 -1.07 17.12
C GLY A 146 16.22 -2.25 16.23
N GLU A 147 15.75 -3.31 16.89
CA GLU A 147 15.24 -4.54 16.27
C GLU A 147 13.95 -4.97 16.97
N GLY A 148 13.23 -5.94 16.38
CA GLY A 148 11.98 -6.44 16.93
C GLY A 148 10.77 -5.73 16.34
N TYR A 149 10.03 -4.94 17.12
CA TYR A 149 8.87 -4.19 16.64
C TYR A 149 8.74 -2.81 17.28
N GLU A 150 8.11 -1.88 16.57
CA GLU A 150 7.70 -0.58 17.09
C GLU A 150 6.31 -0.20 16.55
N LEU A 151 5.43 0.20 17.46
CA LEU A 151 4.22 0.96 17.15
C LEU A 151 4.45 2.43 17.52
N ARG A 152 4.42 3.33 16.53
CA ARG A 152 4.68 4.77 16.73
C ARG A 152 3.58 5.60 16.08
N THR A 153 3.10 6.63 16.79
CA THR A 153 2.30 7.71 16.22
C THR A 153 2.84 9.07 16.63
N SER A 154 2.74 10.08 15.76
CA SER A 154 3.00 11.48 16.11
C SER A 154 1.78 12.17 16.75
N GLY A 155 0.58 11.61 16.57
CA GLY A 155 -0.65 12.13 17.16
C GLY A 155 -0.98 11.47 18.49
N TYR A 156 -2.22 11.62 18.95
CA TYR A 156 -2.71 10.91 20.12
C TYR A 156 -2.86 9.41 19.84
N GLY A 157 -2.21 8.58 20.65
CA GLY A 157 -2.35 7.12 20.61
C GLY A 157 -3.37 6.61 21.61
N ALA A 158 -4.11 5.57 21.25
CA ALA A 158 -4.95 4.81 22.17
C ALA A 158 -4.84 3.31 21.87
N ILE A 159 -4.59 2.51 22.90
CA ILE A 159 -4.66 1.05 22.85
C ILE A 159 -5.86 0.63 23.69
N ARG A 160 -6.81 -0.11 23.11
CA ARG A 160 -8.06 -0.49 23.76
C ARG A 160 -8.35 -1.95 23.53
N ALA A 161 -8.73 -2.67 24.60
CA ALA A 161 -9.14 -4.07 24.52
C ALA A 161 -10.35 -4.31 25.43
N GLY A 162 -11.53 -4.50 24.83
CA GLY A 162 -12.80 -4.60 25.57
C GLY A 162 -12.95 -5.87 26.42
N LYS A 163 -12.14 -6.90 26.18
CA LYS A 163 -12.11 -8.15 26.96
C LYS A 163 -10.84 -8.30 27.82
N GLY A 164 -10.02 -7.24 27.91
CA GLY A 164 -8.71 -7.24 28.56
C GLY A 164 -7.55 -7.28 27.58
N MET A 165 -6.38 -6.82 28.04
CA MET A 165 -5.12 -6.79 27.29
C MET A 165 -4.04 -7.50 28.10
N PHE A 166 -3.36 -8.46 27.50
CA PHE A 166 -2.22 -9.15 28.11
C PHE A 166 -0.93 -8.61 27.51
N ILE A 167 -0.05 -8.07 28.37
CA ILE A 167 1.29 -7.61 28.00
C ILE A 167 2.26 -8.34 28.93
N SER A 168 3.17 -9.10 28.33
CA SER A 168 4.19 -9.86 29.04
C SER A 168 5.55 -9.61 28.42
N ALA A 169 6.56 -9.46 29.27
CA ALA A 169 7.96 -9.43 28.88
C ALA A 169 8.67 -10.80 28.86
N PRO A 170 8.32 -11.82 29.67
CA PRO A 170 9.01 -13.10 29.58
C PRO A 170 8.75 -13.76 28.23
N GLU A 171 9.81 -14.35 27.68
CA GLU A 171 9.70 -15.27 26.56
C GLU A 171 8.80 -16.42 27.00
N HIS A 172 7.68 -16.62 26.30
CA HIS A 172 6.80 -17.75 26.56
C HIS A 172 7.45 -18.98 25.90
N GLY A 173 8.50 -19.50 26.53
CA GLY A 173 9.14 -20.74 26.13
C GLY A 173 8.10 -21.87 26.09
N LEU A 174 8.16 -22.69 25.04
CA LEU A 174 7.51 -23.99 25.02
C LEU A 174 7.78 -24.68 26.37
N TRP A 175 6.70 -25.00 27.08
CA TRP A 175 6.64 -25.68 28.36
C TRP A 175 7.85 -26.60 28.61
N ARG A 176 8.81 -26.16 29.42
CA ARG A 176 9.74 -27.05 30.14
C ARG A 176 9.48 -26.87 31.64
N SER A 177 9.05 -27.96 32.25
CA SER A 177 8.70 -28.12 33.67
C SER A 177 9.92 -27.99 34.60
N PRO A 178 9.75 -27.84 35.93
CA PRO A 178 9.67 -26.54 36.58
C PRO A 178 10.57 -26.47 37.80
N HIS A 179 11.58 -25.60 37.83
CA HIS A 179 12.15 -25.15 39.10
C HIS A 179 12.43 -23.65 39.04
N ASN A 180 11.66 -22.92 39.84
CA ASN A 180 11.90 -21.56 40.32
C ASN A 180 11.80 -20.41 39.31
N ALA A 181 10.61 -19.80 39.22
CA ALA A 181 10.50 -18.38 38.89
C ALA A 181 9.22 -17.79 39.50
N GLN A 182 9.34 -17.25 40.72
CA GLN A 182 8.38 -16.30 41.27
C GLN A 182 8.49 -14.96 40.51
N GLY A 183 7.83 -14.87 39.37
CA GLY A 183 7.58 -13.60 38.68
C GLY A 183 6.24 -13.02 39.14
N ARG A 184 6.24 -11.89 39.84
CA ARG A 184 5.01 -11.15 40.17
C ARG A 184 4.32 -10.68 38.88
N LEU A 185 3.13 -11.22 38.59
CA LEU A 185 2.24 -10.73 37.54
C LEU A 185 1.67 -9.36 37.92
N GLY A 186 1.95 -8.34 37.11
CA GLY A 186 1.24 -7.07 37.15
C GLY A 186 0.02 -7.13 36.23
N TYR A 187 -1.17 -7.36 36.78
CA TYR A 187 -2.42 -7.11 36.07
C TYR A 187 -2.77 -5.63 36.21
N LEU A 188 -2.83 -4.89 35.10
CA LEU A 188 -3.45 -3.56 35.09
C LEU A 188 -4.97 -3.76 35.12
N ARG A 189 -5.59 -3.40 36.24
CA ARG A 189 -7.05 -3.43 36.39
C ARG A 189 -7.68 -2.24 35.64
N PRO A 190 -8.88 -2.41 35.07
CA PRO A 190 -9.61 -1.31 34.44
C PRO A 190 -9.93 -0.22 35.47
N ALA A 191 -9.73 1.04 35.09
CA ALA A 191 -10.28 2.18 35.83
C ALA A 191 -11.82 2.18 35.67
N ARG A 192 -12.52 2.41 36.78
CA ARG A 192 -13.99 2.57 36.82
C ARG A 192 -14.41 3.90 36.21
#